data_AF-A0A2K8UAY3-F1
#
_entry.id   AF-A0A2K8UAY3-F1
#
_cell.length_a   1.000
_cell.length_b   1.000
_cell.length_c   1.000
_cell.angle_alpha   90.00
_cell.angle_beta   90.00
_cell.angle_gamma   90.00
#
_symmetry.space_group_name_H-M   'P 1'
#
loop_
_entity.id
_entity.type
_entity.pdbx_description
1 polymer ?
#
loop_
_entity_poly.entity_id
_entity_poly.type
_entity_poly.pdbx_seq_one_letter_code
_entity_poly.pdbx_strand_id
1 'polypeptide(L)' 'MLDDDLDRNDVENAILKGRIEKQLTHDSRGTRYRIKGPCLDGRIVHVICRFREESSILLITVYAL' A
#
# COMPACT_ATOMS: atom_id res chain seq x y z
N MET A 1 -0.45 -10.25 -4.36
CA MET A 1 -1.74 -10.42 -3.65
C MET A 1 -2.01 -11.90 -3.44
N LEU A 2 -2.23 -12.68 -4.51
CA LEU A 2 -2.47 -14.13 -4.39
C LEU A 2 -1.33 -14.90 -3.69
N ASP A 3 -0.08 -14.58 -4.02
CA ASP A 3 1.07 -15.29 -3.45
C ASP A 3 1.20 -15.13 -1.91
N ASP A 4 0.66 -14.03 -1.36
CA ASP A 4 0.71 -13.72 0.07
C ASP A 4 -0.65 -13.93 0.76
N ASP A 5 -1.63 -14.52 0.06
CA ASP A 5 -3.01 -14.68 0.52
C ASP A 5 -3.59 -13.35 1.03
N LEU A 6 -3.47 -12.30 0.20
CA LEU A 6 -3.98 -10.95 0.46
C LEU A 6 -5.17 -10.67 -0.45
N ASP A 7 -6.28 -10.25 0.16
CA ASP A 7 -7.46 -9.81 -0.56
C ASP A 7 -7.53 -8.27 -0.66
N ARG A 8 -8.59 -7.75 -1.29
CA ARG A 8 -8.80 -6.32 -1.41
C ARG A 8 -9.07 -5.64 -0.07
N ASN A 9 -9.82 -6.28 0.82
CA ASN A 9 -10.19 -5.71 2.12
C ASN A 9 -8.98 -5.56 3.03
N ASP A 10 -8.03 -6.48 2.95
CA ASP A 10 -6.73 -6.40 3.64
C ASP A 10 -5.95 -5.17 3.21
N VAL A 11 -5.88 -4.92 1.89
CA VAL A 11 -5.19 -3.75 1.35
C VAL A 11 -5.88 -2.45 1.78
N GLU A 12 -7.22 -2.39 1.73
CA GLU A 12 -7.97 -1.22 2.17
C GLU A 12 -7.79 -0.97 3.67
N ASN A 13 -7.86 -2.02 4.51
CA ASN A 13 -7.62 -1.90 5.96
C ASN A 13 -6.18 -1.45 6.25
N ALA A 14 -5.19 -1.96 5.53
CA ALA A 14 -3.79 -1.56 5.67
C ALA A 14 -3.56 -0.10 5.26
N ILE A 15 -4.25 0.40 4.24
CA ILE A 15 -4.17 1.82 3.84
C ILE A 15 -4.83 2.71 4.89
N LEU A 16 -6.04 2.36 5.33
CA LEU A 16 -6.86 3.18 6.24
C LEU A 16 -6.29 3.22 7.67
N LYS A 17 -5.72 2.11 8.16
CA LYS A 17 -5.17 2.00 9.52
C LYS A 17 -3.65 2.07 9.57
N GLY A 18 -3.00 2.10 8.41
CA GLY A 18 -1.55 2.17 8.31
C GLY A 18 -1.00 3.59 8.41
N ARG A 19 0.29 3.69 8.11
CA ARG A 19 1.01 4.97 7.99
C ARG A 19 1.97 4.95 6.83
N ILE A 20 2.22 6.11 6.24
CA ILE A 20 3.29 6.27 5.25
C ILE A 20 4.62 6.09 5.97
N GLU A 21 5.31 4.99 5.67
CA GLU A 21 6.64 4.67 6.21
C GLU A 21 7.74 5.33 5.39
N LYS A 22 7.57 5.42 4.07
CA LYS A 22 8.60 5.96 3.16
C LYS A 22 8.02 6.63 1.93
N GLN A 23 8.65 7.72 1.51
CA GLN A 23 8.45 8.33 0.20
C GLN A 23 9.60 7.94 -0.74
N LEU A 24 9.27 7.55 -1.97
CA LEU A 24 10.20 7.10 -3.01
C LEU A 24 10.09 8.08 -4.19
N THR A 25 10.93 9.11 -4.19
CA THR A 25 10.79 10.32 -5.04
C THR A 25 11.60 10.29 -6.34
N HIS A 26 12.56 9.38 -6.50
CA HIS A 26 13.48 9.34 -7.66
C HIS A 26 12.93 8.52 -8.84
N ASP A 27 11.61 8.56 -9.06
CA ASP A 27 10.94 7.86 -10.14
C ASP A 27 10.37 8.87 -11.13
N SER A 28 10.77 8.79 -12.40
CA SER A 28 10.36 9.74 -13.46
C SER A 28 8.85 9.77 -13.68
N ARG A 29 8.12 8.75 -13.22
CA ARG A 29 6.67 8.66 -13.33
C ARG A 29 5.96 9.21 -12.08
N GLY A 30 6.69 9.80 -11.13
CA GLY A 30 6.18 10.44 -9.92
C GLY A 30 6.44 9.67 -8.62
N THR A 31 6.27 10.37 -7.50
CA THR A 31 6.52 9.86 -6.14
C THR A 31 5.67 8.63 -5.83
N ARG A 32 6.32 7.58 -5.33
CA ARG A 32 5.64 6.40 -4.76
C ARG A 32 5.69 6.48 -3.24
N TYR A 33 4.67 5.94 -2.59
CA TYR A 33 4.56 5.88 -1.14
C TYR A 33 4.56 4.42 -0.72
N ARG A 34 5.31 4.11 0.33
CA ARG A 34 5.20 2.84 1.05
C ARG A 34 4.37 3.07 2.30
N ILE A 35 3.22 2.42 2.35
CA ILE A 35 2.37 2.40 3.53
C ILE A 35 2.62 1.08 4.26
N LYS A 36 2.85 1.16 5.57
CA LYS A 36 2.89 0.00 6.46
C LYS A 36 1.61 -0.03 7.26
N GLY A 37 0.87 -1.13 7.19
CA GLY A 37 -0.41 -1.26 7.86
C GLY A 37 -0.81 -2.71 8.11
N PRO A 38 -1.81 -2.94 8.98
CA PRO A 38 -2.30 -4.27 9.28
C PRO A 38 -3.34 -4.74 8.25
N CYS A 39 -3.35 -6.04 7.94
CA CYS A 39 -4.46 -6.76 7.34
C CYS A 39 -5.62 -6.92 8.33
N LEU A 40 -6.74 -7.50 7.87
CA LEU A 40 -7.87 -7.81 8.73
C LEU A 40 -7.53 -8.86 9.79
N ASP A 41 -6.65 -9.80 9.46
CA ASP A 41 -6.14 -10.84 10.37
C ASP A 41 -4.97 -10.38 11.25
N GLY A 42 -4.55 -9.11 11.13
CA GLY A 42 -3.48 -8.50 11.91
C GLY A 42 -2.07 -8.70 11.37
N ARG A 43 -1.86 -9.47 10.28
CA ARG A 43 -0.57 -9.53 9.59
C ARG A 43 -0.17 -8.14 9.11
N ILE A 44 1.12 -7.81 9.16
CA ILE A 44 1.60 -6.50 8.68
C ILE A 44 2.01 -6.62 7.21
N VAL A 45 1.52 -5.69 6.39
CA VAL A 45 1.85 -5.61 4.97
C VAL A 45 2.48 -4.27 4.62
N HIS A 46 3.19 -4.28 3.50
CA HIS A 46 3.61 -3.08 2.81
C HIS A 46 2.82 -2.89 1.52
N VAL A 47 2.20 -1.71 1.39
CA VAL A 47 1.50 -1.27 0.19
C VAL A 47 2.35 -0.22 -0.50
N ILE A 48 2.73 -0.47 -1.75
CA ILE A 48 3.37 0.52 -2.61
C ILE A 48 2.31 1.14 -3.51
N CYS A 49 2.12 2.45 -3.41
CA CYS A 49 1.06 3.15 -4.13
C CYS A 49 1.48 4.55 -4.59
N ARG A 50 0.61 5.20 -5.37
CA ARG A 50 0.69 6.62 -5.73
C ARG A 50 -0.66 7.30 -5.49
N PHE A 51 -0.63 8.50 -4.94
CA PHE A 51 -1.78 9.39 -4.91
C PHE A 51 -1.92 10.08 -6.26
N ARG A 52 -3.13 10.13 -6.81
CA ARG A 52 -3.49 10.91 -7.99
C ARG A 52 -4.36 12.10 -7.57
N GLU A 53 -4.45 13.12 -8.42
CA GLU A 53 -5.12 14.40 -8.10
C GLU A 53 -6.63 14.26 -7.82
N GLU A 54 -7.28 13.18 -8.29
CA GLU A 54 -8.73 12.94 -8.14
C GLU A 54 -9.09 11.98 -7.00
N SER A 55 -8.45 12.11 -5.83
CA SER A 55 -8.73 11.28 -4.65
C SER A 55 -8.63 9.76 -4.89
N SER A 56 -7.93 9.36 -5.94
CA SER A 56 -7.72 7.96 -6.31
C SER A 56 -6.29 7.54 -5.96
N ILE A 57 -6.16 6.29 -5.54
CA ILE A 57 -4.87 5.68 -5.22
C ILE A 57 -4.59 4.62 -6.29
N LEU A 58 -3.45 4.74 -6.95
CA LEU A 58 -2.93 3.69 -7.82
C LEU A 58 -2.10 2.73 -6.98
N LEU A 59 -2.57 1.50 -6.82
CA LEU A 59 -1.79 0.42 -6.21
C LEU A 59 -0.77 -0.12 -7.22
N ILE A 60 0.50 -0.19 -6.82
CA ILE A 60 1.59 -0.73 -7.64
C ILE A 60 1.85 -2.18 -7.25
N THR A 61 2.05 -2.43 -5.95
CA THR A 61 2.22 -3.78 -5.41
C THR A 61 1.91 -3.79 -3.92
N VAL A 62 1.52 -4.95 -3.40
CA VAL A 62 1.32 -5.20 -1.98
C VAL A 62 1.94 -6.55 -1.63
N TYR A 63 2.62 -6.60 -0.50
CA TYR A 63 3.25 -7.82 0.00
C TYR A 63 3.23 -7.90 1.53
N ALA A 64 3.16 -9.12 2.06
CA ALA A 64 3.29 -9.40 3.50
C ALA A 64 4.74 -9.30 3.98
N LEU A 65 4.91 -8.96 5.26
CA LEU A 65 6.22 -8.92 5.94
C LEU A 65 6.54 -10.22 6.66
#